data_AF-A0A7S3VYF8-F1
#
_entry.id   AF-A0A7S3VYF8-F1
#
_cell.length_a   1.000
_cell.length_b   1.000
_cell.length_c   1.000
_cell.angle_alpha   90.00
_cell.angle_beta   90.00
_cell.angle_gamma   90.00
#
_symmetry.space_group_name_H-M   'P 1'
#
loop_
_entity.id
_entity.type
_entity.pdbx_description
1 polymer ?
#
loop_
_entity_poly.entity_id
_entity_poly.type
_entity_poly.pdbx_seq_one_letter_code
_entity_poly.pdbx_strand_id
1 'polypeptide(L)'
;GWGMQGILHKATAFHMPLALVSMREHGDWVRAVNSNLVLTYWWLPDTTYLGRNLRMIVFPRMDREQQAAGNFATELGAVKLMKWAHVELQHASPRAYATLQNYRIGLSSMMEMLTEYKKAGGNKTYRDVACSWLRNASDDVWRSWIPEPTLCLEGQGLTTNSLGERVCEWCPQARFSEPHPNLTQSRLCSPCRPGTYQKYSGKSYCTECSLGSYSDLPEASACQHCGIGRYQNLSGQTGCLLCERVAAKMTTTILGATGPSECGCRKGTYCTLKGTCEDCGEGQACDSFDMPFPWQSEGYFVQNV
;
A
#
# COMPACT_ATOMS: atom_id res chain seq x y z
N GLY A 1 -35.93 26.90 -5.26
CA GLY A 1 -34.48 26.77 -5.55
C GLY A 1 -33.74 26.27 -4.33
N TRP A 2 -32.44 25.97 -4.46
CA TRP A 2 -31.58 25.65 -3.31
C TRP A 2 -31.62 26.78 -2.27
N GLY A 3 -31.67 26.45 -0.98
CA GLY A 3 -31.65 27.43 0.12
C GLY A 3 -32.96 28.16 0.41
N MET A 4 -34.03 27.95 -0.38
CA MET A 4 -35.31 28.67 -0.22
C MET A 4 -35.99 28.40 1.13
N GLN A 5 -35.99 27.15 1.59
CA GLN A 5 -36.50 26.80 2.91
C GLN A 5 -35.72 27.49 4.03
N GLY A 6 -34.39 27.52 3.91
CA GLY A 6 -33.53 28.17 4.89
C GLY A 6 -33.79 29.66 5.01
N ILE A 7 -34.01 30.36 3.89
CA ILE A 7 -34.30 31.80 3.95
C ILE A 7 -35.71 32.08 4.46
N LEU A 8 -36.70 31.22 4.17
CA LEU A 8 -38.04 31.35 4.74
C LEU A 8 -38.03 31.22 6.27
N HIS A 9 -37.35 30.21 6.81
CA HIS A 9 -37.23 30.04 8.26
C HIS A 9 -36.54 31.25 8.92
N LYS A 10 -35.47 31.76 8.30
CA LYS A 10 -34.79 32.99 8.75
C LYS A 10 -35.72 34.20 8.71
N ALA A 11 -36.47 34.37 7.63
CA ALA A 11 -37.39 35.48 7.48
C ALA A 11 -38.49 35.47 8.55
N THR A 12 -39.05 34.28 8.83
CA THR A 12 -40.02 34.10 9.90
C THR A 12 -39.41 34.34 11.28
N ALA A 13 -38.23 33.76 11.56
CA ALA A 13 -37.58 33.86 12.87
C ALA A 13 -37.08 35.28 13.20
N PHE A 14 -36.66 36.05 12.19
CA PHE A 14 -36.09 37.39 12.35
C PHE A 14 -36.98 38.51 11.82
N HIS A 15 -38.26 38.22 11.54
CA HIS A 15 -39.26 39.17 11.05
C HIS A 15 -38.80 39.98 9.83
N MET A 16 -38.14 39.32 8.87
CA MET A 16 -37.65 39.97 7.65
C MET A 16 -38.77 40.03 6.61
N PRO A 17 -39.24 41.22 6.20
CA PRO A 17 -40.20 41.33 5.11
C PRO A 17 -39.49 41.00 3.78
N LEU A 18 -39.84 39.86 3.18
CA LEU A 18 -39.23 39.38 1.93
C LEU A 18 -40.29 39.11 0.87
N ALA A 19 -39.99 39.51 -0.37
CA ALA A 19 -40.66 39.03 -1.56
C ALA A 19 -39.77 37.97 -2.23
N LEU A 20 -40.35 36.80 -2.54
CA LEU A 20 -39.61 35.72 -3.18
C LEU A 20 -39.88 35.73 -4.68
N VAL A 21 -38.79 35.66 -5.45
CA VAL A 21 -38.85 35.54 -6.91
C VAL A 21 -38.11 34.28 -7.32
N SER A 22 -38.80 33.42 -8.07
CA SER A 22 -38.21 32.23 -8.66
C SER A 22 -38.01 32.46 -10.15
N MET A 23 -36.79 32.25 -10.63
CA MET A 23 -36.43 32.38 -12.05
C MET A 23 -36.15 31.01 -12.64
N ARG A 24 -36.52 30.81 -13.91
CA ARG A 24 -36.34 29.52 -14.61
C ARG A 24 -34.91 29.34 -15.09
N GLU A 25 -34.30 30.41 -15.62
CA GLU A 25 -32.94 30.35 -16.15
C GLU A 25 -31.93 30.99 -15.19
N HIS A 26 -30.73 30.40 -15.12
CA HIS A 26 -29.63 30.96 -14.32
C HIS A 26 -29.23 32.37 -14.81
N GLY A 27 -29.25 32.62 -16.13
CA GLY A 27 -28.91 33.91 -16.71
C GLY A 27 -29.84 35.04 -16.26
N ASP A 28 -31.14 34.79 -16.15
CA ASP A 28 -32.11 35.76 -15.62
C ASP A 28 -31.82 36.10 -14.17
N TRP A 29 -31.52 35.08 -13.37
CA TRP A 29 -31.16 35.27 -11.96
C TRP A 29 -29.90 36.13 -11.81
N VAL A 30 -28.86 35.86 -12.59
CA VAL A 30 -27.64 36.69 -12.60
C VAL A 30 -27.94 38.13 -13.03
N ARG A 31 -28.75 38.33 -14.07
CA ARG A 31 -29.17 39.68 -14.51
C ARG A 31 -29.93 40.42 -13.42
N ALA A 32 -30.89 39.76 -12.78
CA ALA A 32 -31.70 40.36 -11.72
C ALA A 32 -30.85 40.79 -10.53
N VAL A 33 -29.91 39.94 -10.10
CA VAL A 33 -28.95 40.26 -9.04
C VAL A 33 -27.97 41.37 -9.46
N ASN A 34 -27.65 41.50 -10.76
CA ASN A 34 -26.76 42.54 -11.28
C ASN A 34 -27.45 43.89 -11.54
N SER A 35 -28.76 43.91 -11.74
CA SER A 35 -29.52 45.14 -12.01
C SER A 35 -30.21 45.71 -10.79
N ASN A 36 -30.37 44.93 -9.71
CA ASN A 36 -31.17 45.32 -8.54
C ASN A 36 -30.43 45.09 -7.21
N LEU A 37 -30.88 45.77 -6.14
CA LEU A 37 -30.48 45.45 -4.77
C LEU A 37 -31.38 44.34 -4.23
N VAL A 38 -30.92 43.11 -4.32
CA VAL A 38 -31.68 41.92 -3.92
C VAL A 38 -30.89 41.05 -2.96
N LEU A 39 -31.60 40.40 -2.04
CA LEU A 39 -31.01 39.33 -1.24
C LEU A 39 -30.86 38.08 -2.11
N THR A 40 -29.66 37.50 -2.11
CA THR A 40 -29.36 36.32 -2.91
C THR A 40 -28.39 35.40 -2.17
N TYR A 41 -28.30 34.15 -2.61
CA TYR A 41 -27.26 33.22 -2.15
C TYR A 41 -26.16 33.13 -3.21
N TRP A 42 -24.91 32.99 -2.77
CA TRP A 42 -23.76 32.74 -3.64
C TRP A 42 -22.75 31.85 -2.90
N TRP A 43 -21.75 31.35 -3.63
CA TRP A 43 -20.62 30.59 -3.06
C TRP A 43 -19.30 31.26 -3.41
N LEU A 44 -18.26 30.93 -2.64
CA LEU A 44 -16.88 31.27 -2.94
C LEU A 44 -16.07 29.98 -3.04
N PRO A 45 -15.16 29.83 -4.03
CA PRO A 45 -14.82 30.80 -5.09
C PRO A 45 -15.87 30.87 -6.22
N ASP A 46 -16.17 32.07 -6.72
CA ASP A 46 -17.08 32.31 -7.86
C ASP A 46 -16.88 33.70 -8.49
N THR A 47 -17.05 33.82 -9.80
CA THR A 47 -16.79 35.10 -10.52
C THR A 47 -18.04 35.80 -11.04
N THR A 48 -19.22 35.23 -10.83
CA THR A 48 -20.49 35.69 -11.38
C THR A 48 -20.76 37.16 -11.03
N TYR A 49 -20.48 37.53 -9.77
CA TYR A 49 -20.75 38.85 -9.21
C TYR A 49 -19.51 39.68 -8.88
N LEU A 50 -18.39 39.43 -9.55
CA LEU A 50 -17.19 40.27 -9.42
C LEU A 50 -17.56 41.75 -9.62
N GLY A 51 -17.18 42.60 -8.66
CA GLY A 51 -17.47 44.03 -8.66
C GLY A 51 -18.77 44.45 -7.99
N ARG A 52 -19.68 43.54 -7.63
CA ARG A 52 -20.96 43.90 -6.95
C ARG A 52 -20.84 44.16 -5.44
N ASN A 53 -19.62 44.15 -4.88
CA ASN A 53 -19.32 44.34 -3.44
C ASN A 53 -20.39 43.74 -2.51
N LEU A 54 -20.78 42.49 -2.81
CA LEU A 54 -21.88 41.87 -2.12
C LEU A 54 -21.51 41.68 -0.64
N ARG A 55 -22.45 42.02 0.26
CA ARG A 55 -22.25 41.88 1.70
C ARG A 55 -23.02 40.68 2.21
N MET A 56 -22.31 39.82 2.93
CA MET A 56 -22.92 38.67 3.59
C MET A 56 -23.82 39.16 4.74
N ILE A 57 -25.05 38.67 4.78
CA ILE A 57 -25.90 38.77 5.97
C ILE A 57 -25.50 37.66 6.93
N VAL A 58 -25.07 38.03 8.13
CA VAL A 58 -24.62 37.08 9.16
C VAL A 58 -25.82 36.67 10.00
N PHE A 59 -26.08 35.36 10.09
CA PHE A 59 -27.08 34.79 11.00
C PHE A 59 -26.37 34.12 12.19
N PRO A 60 -27.11 33.72 13.26
CA PRO A 60 -26.52 32.94 14.34
C PRO A 60 -25.83 31.68 13.80
N ARG A 61 -24.71 31.29 14.43
CA ARG A 61 -23.92 30.12 14.04
C ARG A 61 -24.80 28.88 13.90
N MET A 62 -24.43 28.03 12.94
CA MET A 62 -25.12 26.76 12.67
C MET A 62 -25.39 25.98 13.97
N ASP A 63 -26.66 25.69 14.21
CA ASP A 63 -27.11 24.76 15.23
C ASP A 63 -27.55 23.46 14.55
N ARG A 64 -26.81 22.38 14.79
CA ARG A 64 -27.04 21.08 14.15
C ARG A 64 -28.31 20.39 14.65
N GLU A 65 -28.66 20.57 15.92
CA GLU A 65 -29.84 19.94 16.51
C GLU A 65 -31.12 20.59 15.96
N GLN A 66 -31.13 21.92 15.89
CA GLN A 66 -32.23 22.66 15.27
C GLN A 66 -32.42 22.27 13.80
N GLN A 67 -31.33 22.18 13.03
CA GLN A 67 -31.42 21.79 11.62
C GLN A 67 -31.90 20.34 11.46
N ALA A 68 -31.46 19.43 12.33
CA ALA A 68 -31.95 18.04 12.34
C ALA A 68 -33.45 17.95 12.69
N ALA A 69 -33.94 18.84 13.54
CA ALA A 69 -35.36 18.99 13.87
C ALA A 69 -36.17 19.76 12.80
N GLY A 70 -35.55 20.12 11.66
CA GLY A 70 -36.20 20.84 10.57
C GLY A 70 -36.28 22.36 10.76
N ASN A 71 -35.61 22.92 11.76
CA ASN A 71 -35.49 24.37 11.97
C ASN A 71 -34.19 24.91 11.33
N PHE A 72 -34.34 25.70 10.26
CA PHE A 72 -33.24 26.28 9.50
C PHE A 72 -33.02 27.78 9.76
N ALA A 73 -33.36 28.30 10.94
CA ALA A 73 -33.15 29.71 11.29
C ALA A 73 -31.66 30.09 11.43
N THR A 74 -30.78 29.14 11.77
CA THR A 74 -29.33 29.37 11.90
C THR A 74 -28.58 29.27 10.57
N GLU A 75 -27.31 29.72 10.51
CA GLU A 75 -26.48 29.61 9.30
C GLU A 75 -26.31 28.16 8.82
N LEU A 76 -26.15 28.01 7.50
CA LEU A 76 -25.74 26.73 6.93
C LEU A 76 -24.29 26.45 7.31
N GLY A 77 -23.98 25.20 7.64
CA GLY A 77 -22.61 24.79 7.90
C GLY A 77 -21.72 25.05 6.68
N ALA A 78 -20.51 25.56 6.91
CA ALA A 78 -19.55 25.74 5.84
C ALA A 78 -19.23 24.39 5.18
N VAL A 79 -19.41 24.31 3.87
CA VAL A 79 -19.02 23.13 3.09
C VAL A 79 -17.52 23.22 2.82
N LYS A 80 -16.76 22.27 3.34
CA LYS A 80 -15.32 22.18 3.06
C LYS A 80 -15.11 21.63 1.66
N LEU A 81 -14.18 22.24 0.91
CA LEU A 81 -13.66 21.63 -0.30
C LEU A 81 -12.90 20.35 0.07
N MET A 82 -13.37 19.23 -0.44
CA MET A 82 -12.78 17.92 -0.20
C MET A 82 -12.13 17.40 -1.48
N LYS A 83 -11.04 16.64 -1.31
CA LYS A 83 -10.40 15.91 -2.41
C LYS A 83 -10.74 14.45 -2.28
N TRP A 84 -11.19 13.87 -3.37
CA TRP A 84 -11.50 12.46 -3.46
C TRP A 84 -10.52 11.81 -4.42
N ALA A 85 -10.03 10.64 -4.06
CA ALA A 85 -9.16 9.82 -4.89
C ALA A 85 -9.62 8.37 -4.78
N HIS A 86 -9.32 7.57 -5.81
CA HIS A 86 -9.50 6.13 -5.74
C HIS A 86 -8.64 5.54 -4.63
N VAL A 87 -9.16 4.53 -3.91
CA VAL A 87 -8.46 3.93 -2.75
C VAL A 87 -7.08 3.38 -3.12
N GLU A 88 -6.92 2.89 -4.36
CA GLU A 88 -5.66 2.32 -4.83
C GLU A 88 -4.63 3.37 -5.28
N LEU A 89 -4.99 4.66 -5.37
CA LEU A 89 -4.08 5.69 -5.88
C LEU A 89 -2.79 5.78 -5.04
N GLN A 90 -2.89 5.54 -3.72
CA GLN A 90 -1.72 5.53 -2.84
C GLN A 90 -0.72 4.43 -3.20
N HIS A 91 -1.19 3.28 -3.66
CA HIS A 91 -0.33 2.15 -4.06
C HIS A 91 0.13 2.27 -5.51
N ALA A 92 -0.77 2.66 -6.41
CA ALA A 92 -0.48 2.81 -7.83
C ALA A 92 0.45 4.00 -8.12
N SER A 93 0.29 5.11 -7.39
CA SER A 93 1.15 6.29 -7.52
C SER A 93 1.32 7.04 -6.20
N PRO A 94 2.23 6.56 -5.32
CA PRO A 94 2.57 7.19 -4.04
C PRO A 94 2.86 8.68 -4.12
N ARG A 95 3.66 9.09 -5.11
CA ARG A 95 4.07 10.49 -5.30
C ARG A 95 2.89 11.36 -5.70
N ALA A 96 2.02 10.90 -6.60
CA ALA A 96 0.82 11.64 -6.98
C ALA A 96 -0.14 11.75 -5.79
N TYR A 97 -0.34 10.67 -5.03
CA TYR A 97 -1.17 10.68 -3.84
C TYR A 97 -0.66 11.68 -2.79
N ALA A 98 0.63 11.63 -2.45
CA ALA A 98 1.25 12.59 -1.53
C ALA A 98 1.18 14.03 -2.06
N THR A 99 1.38 14.23 -3.37
CA THR A 99 1.25 15.55 -4.01
C THR A 99 -0.17 16.10 -3.83
N LEU A 100 -1.20 15.28 -4.06
CA LEU A 100 -2.59 15.67 -3.85
C LEU A 100 -2.90 15.94 -2.38
N GLN A 101 -2.30 15.19 -1.45
CA GLN A 101 -2.45 15.44 -0.02
C GLN A 101 -1.82 16.76 0.41
N ASN A 102 -0.64 17.10 -0.12
CA ASN A 102 0.09 18.32 0.19
C ASN A 102 -0.40 19.55 -0.60
N TYR A 103 -1.09 19.35 -1.72
CA TYR A 103 -1.65 20.44 -2.52
C TYR A 103 -2.51 21.36 -1.65
N ARG A 104 -2.18 22.64 -1.59
CA ARG A 104 -2.91 23.64 -0.81
C ARG A 104 -3.04 24.90 -1.66
N ILE A 105 -4.27 25.23 -2.03
CA ILE A 105 -4.56 26.47 -2.74
C ILE A 105 -5.54 27.32 -1.92
N GLY A 106 -5.17 28.58 -1.71
CA GLY A 106 -5.98 29.54 -0.97
C GLY A 106 -7.12 30.10 -1.81
N LEU A 107 -8.14 30.66 -1.13
CA LEU A 107 -9.28 31.30 -1.79
C LEU A 107 -8.85 32.46 -2.70
N SER A 108 -7.87 33.27 -2.28
CA SER A 108 -7.34 34.38 -3.08
C SER A 108 -6.77 33.92 -4.41
N SER A 109 -5.92 32.88 -4.41
CA SER A 109 -5.34 32.30 -5.62
C SER A 109 -6.39 31.68 -6.53
N MET A 110 -7.39 31.00 -5.96
CA MET A 110 -8.52 30.49 -6.74
C MET A 110 -9.30 31.63 -7.41
N MET A 111 -9.58 32.70 -6.68
CA MET A 111 -10.29 33.87 -7.20
C MET A 111 -9.49 34.62 -8.27
N GLU A 112 -8.17 34.73 -8.12
CA GLU A 112 -7.26 35.32 -9.09
C GLU A 112 -7.32 34.57 -10.43
N MET A 113 -7.13 33.25 -10.40
CA MET A 113 -7.19 32.41 -11.61
C MET A 113 -8.56 32.48 -12.28
N LEU A 114 -9.65 32.34 -11.52
CA LEU A 114 -10.99 32.41 -12.12
C LEU A 114 -11.28 33.79 -12.73
N THR A 115 -10.77 34.86 -12.10
CA THR A 115 -10.90 36.22 -12.62
C THR A 115 -10.11 36.41 -13.92
N GLU A 116 -8.89 35.89 -14.00
CA GLU A 116 -8.09 35.90 -15.22
C GLU A 116 -8.78 35.15 -16.35
N TYR A 117 -9.29 33.94 -16.06
CA TYR A 117 -10.06 33.15 -17.03
C TYR A 117 -11.26 33.93 -17.57
N LYS A 118 -12.05 34.55 -16.69
CA LYS A 118 -13.21 35.36 -17.09
C LYS A 118 -12.79 36.57 -17.95
N LYS A 119 -11.69 37.25 -17.60
CA LYS A 119 -11.15 38.38 -18.39
C LYS A 119 -10.64 37.95 -19.76
N ALA A 120 -10.10 36.74 -19.88
CA ALA A 120 -9.59 36.22 -21.15
C ALA A 120 -10.69 35.96 -22.18
N GLY A 121 -11.96 35.87 -21.78
CA GLY A 121 -13.10 35.84 -22.71
C GLY A 121 -13.07 34.70 -23.73
N GLY A 122 -12.46 33.56 -23.38
CA GLY A 122 -12.28 32.41 -24.26
C GLY A 122 -10.90 32.29 -24.93
N ASN A 123 -10.04 33.31 -24.82
CA ASN A 123 -8.68 33.27 -25.38
C ASN A 123 -7.70 32.38 -24.59
N LYS A 124 -8.04 32.02 -23.35
CA LYS A 124 -7.25 31.11 -22.52
C LYS A 124 -8.14 29.99 -22.01
N THR A 125 -7.60 28.77 -21.98
CA THR A 125 -8.23 27.64 -21.30
C THR A 125 -7.96 27.69 -19.79
N TYR A 126 -8.70 26.90 -19.01
CA TYR A 126 -8.40 26.73 -17.58
C TYR A 126 -6.97 26.24 -17.34
N ARG A 127 -6.45 25.40 -18.24
CA ARG A 127 -5.08 24.89 -18.16
C ARG A 127 -4.08 26.03 -18.34
N ASP A 128 -4.28 26.91 -19.32
CA ASP A 128 -3.36 28.01 -19.60
C ASP A 128 -3.27 28.95 -18.41
N VAL A 129 -4.42 29.32 -17.83
CA VAL A 129 -4.47 30.18 -16.63
C VAL A 129 -3.79 29.51 -15.44
N ALA A 130 -4.09 28.24 -15.17
CA ALA A 130 -3.46 27.51 -14.07
C ALA A 130 -1.93 27.38 -14.26
N CYS A 131 -1.47 27.13 -15.49
CA CYS A 131 -0.05 27.07 -15.82
C CYS A 131 0.64 28.43 -15.68
N SER A 132 0.02 29.52 -16.14
CA SER A 132 0.54 30.88 -15.96
C SER A 132 0.63 31.23 -14.48
N TRP A 133 -0.41 30.94 -13.71
CA TRP A 133 -0.42 31.17 -12.26
C TRP A 133 0.69 30.39 -11.56
N LEU A 134 0.85 29.09 -11.86
CA LEU A 134 1.91 28.27 -11.27
C LEU A 134 3.33 28.77 -11.57
N ARG A 135 3.57 29.25 -12.78
CA ARG A 135 4.88 29.79 -13.19
C ARG A 135 5.20 31.13 -12.53
N ASN A 136 4.18 31.92 -12.22
CA ASN A 136 4.32 33.23 -11.58
C ASN A 136 4.29 33.15 -10.06
N ALA A 137 3.72 32.08 -9.49
CA ALA A 137 3.77 31.80 -8.06
C ALA A 137 5.22 31.55 -7.63
N SER A 138 5.57 31.94 -6.40
CA SER A 138 6.89 31.61 -5.86
C SER A 138 7.07 30.10 -5.78
N ASP A 139 8.31 29.66 -5.98
CA ASP A 139 8.69 28.25 -5.91
C ASP A 139 8.24 27.59 -4.59
N ASP A 140 8.23 28.33 -3.49
CA ASP A 140 7.78 27.85 -2.18
C ASP A 140 6.31 27.38 -2.16
N VAL A 141 5.45 27.99 -3.00
CA VAL A 141 4.02 27.66 -3.04
C VAL A 141 3.83 26.24 -3.52
N TRP A 142 4.39 25.88 -4.68
CA TRP A 142 4.15 24.57 -5.29
C TRP A 142 5.19 23.52 -4.91
N ARG A 143 6.43 23.89 -4.55
CA ARG A 143 7.44 22.93 -4.09
C ARG A 143 7.00 22.24 -2.81
N SER A 144 6.30 22.94 -1.92
CA SER A 144 5.71 22.34 -0.72
C SER A 144 4.67 21.24 -1.02
N TRP A 145 4.12 21.24 -2.24
CA TRP A 145 3.17 20.20 -2.66
C TRP A 145 3.89 18.95 -3.14
N ILE A 146 5.09 19.07 -3.69
CA ILE A 146 5.82 17.94 -4.25
C ILE A 146 6.57 17.24 -3.12
N PRO A 147 6.26 15.96 -2.82
CA PRO A 147 6.98 15.22 -1.79
C PRO A 147 8.46 15.09 -2.17
N GLU A 148 9.35 15.12 -1.17
CA GLU A 148 10.77 14.94 -1.43
C GLU A 148 11.00 13.60 -2.17
N PRO A 149 11.77 13.59 -3.27
CA PRO A 149 11.95 12.41 -4.11
C PRO A 149 12.66 11.26 -3.37
N THR A 150 13.27 11.56 -2.23
CA THR A 150 13.96 10.66 -1.31
C THR A 150 13.05 9.93 -0.34
N LEU A 151 11.78 10.32 -0.17
CA LEU A 151 10.85 9.70 0.78
C LEU A 151 10.25 8.41 0.20
N CYS A 152 10.98 7.30 0.34
CA CYS A 152 10.53 6.00 -0.17
C CYS A 152 9.57 5.31 0.79
N LEU A 153 8.46 4.80 0.25
CA LEU A 153 7.46 4.07 1.02
C LEU A 153 7.95 2.67 1.42
N GLU A 154 7.23 2.02 2.34
CA GLU A 154 7.45 0.61 2.63
C GLU A 154 7.28 -0.25 1.38
N GLY A 155 8.24 -1.16 1.18
CA GLY A 155 8.37 -1.95 -0.05
C GLY A 155 9.20 -1.26 -1.14
N GLN A 156 9.48 0.04 -1.03
CA GLN A 156 10.37 0.75 -1.92
C GLN A 156 11.77 0.94 -1.31
N GLY A 157 12.74 1.22 -2.17
CA GLY A 157 14.07 1.66 -1.78
C GLY A 157 14.58 2.77 -2.66
N LEU A 158 15.39 3.64 -2.07
CA LEU A 158 16.06 4.74 -2.74
C LEU A 158 17.17 4.19 -3.63
N THR A 159 17.11 4.54 -4.90
CA THR A 159 18.11 4.20 -5.92
C THR A 159 18.46 5.44 -6.73
N THR A 160 19.47 5.33 -7.59
CA THR A 160 19.85 6.37 -8.54
C THR A 160 19.53 5.90 -9.94
N ASN A 161 18.72 6.66 -10.68
CA ASN A 161 18.37 6.31 -12.06
C ASN A 161 19.56 6.56 -13.01
N SER A 162 19.40 6.22 -14.29
CA SER A 162 20.42 6.43 -15.33
C SER A 162 20.81 7.90 -15.55
N LEU A 163 20.01 8.85 -15.05
CA LEU A 163 20.25 10.29 -15.13
C LEU A 163 20.96 10.85 -13.88
N GLY A 164 21.28 10.01 -12.89
CA GLY A 164 21.91 10.44 -11.64
C GLY A 164 20.93 10.98 -10.59
N GLU A 165 19.63 10.87 -10.82
CA GLU A 165 18.60 11.36 -9.91
C GLU A 165 18.21 10.31 -8.87
N ARG A 166 17.97 10.75 -7.63
CA ARG A 166 17.47 9.89 -6.56
C ARG A 166 15.99 9.59 -6.78
N VAL A 167 15.66 8.33 -6.95
CA VAL A 167 14.29 7.84 -7.17
C VAL A 167 13.96 6.67 -6.25
N CYS A 168 12.68 6.49 -5.94
CA CYS A 168 12.21 5.36 -5.16
C CYS A 168 11.66 4.29 -6.10
N GLU A 169 12.20 3.09 -6.03
CA GLU A 169 11.75 1.93 -6.82
C GLU A 169 11.29 0.82 -5.89
N TRP A 170 10.40 -0.05 -6.37
CA TRP A 170 9.98 -1.22 -5.61
C TRP A 170 11.15 -2.18 -5.43
N CYS A 171 11.37 -2.66 -4.20
CA CYS A 171 12.40 -3.64 -3.96
C CYS A 171 12.11 -4.90 -4.78
N PRO A 172 13.06 -5.36 -5.61
CA PRO A 172 12.84 -6.50 -6.48
C PRO A 172 12.72 -7.79 -5.65
N GLN A 173 12.40 -8.89 -6.33
CA GLN A 173 12.48 -10.22 -5.74
C GLN A 173 13.84 -10.43 -5.05
N ALA A 174 13.85 -11.22 -3.99
CA ALA A 174 15.01 -11.53 -3.15
C ALA A 174 15.60 -10.36 -2.35
N ARG A 175 14.97 -9.19 -2.41
CA ARG A 175 15.29 -8.02 -1.59
C ARG A 175 14.09 -7.59 -0.78
N PHE A 176 14.35 -6.86 0.29
CA PHE A 176 13.32 -6.28 1.14
C PHE A 176 13.61 -4.82 1.47
N SER A 177 12.56 -4.08 1.75
CA SER A 177 12.60 -2.67 2.08
C SER A 177 12.86 -2.45 3.57
N GLU A 178 13.96 -1.80 3.91
CA GLU A 178 14.33 -1.44 5.29
C GLU A 178 14.59 0.07 5.44
N PRO A 179 14.52 0.63 6.67
CA PRO A 179 14.79 2.05 6.90
C PRO A 179 16.17 2.48 6.41
N HIS A 180 16.24 3.64 5.75
CA HIS A 180 17.52 4.20 5.29
C HIS A 180 18.32 4.73 6.49
N PRO A 181 19.63 4.40 6.63
CA PRO A 181 20.39 4.72 7.83
C PRO A 181 20.58 6.22 8.06
N ASN A 182 20.67 7.01 6.98
CA ASN A 182 21.00 8.44 7.02
C ASN A 182 19.87 9.37 6.56
N LEU A 183 18.73 8.83 6.12
CA LEU A 183 17.63 9.63 5.54
C LEU A 183 16.33 9.28 6.25
N THR A 184 15.88 10.20 7.11
CA THR A 184 14.64 10.06 7.86
C THR A 184 13.47 9.84 6.90
N GLN A 185 12.60 8.87 7.21
CA GLN A 185 11.43 8.52 6.38
C GLN A 185 11.76 8.07 4.95
N SER A 186 13.01 7.67 4.69
CA SER A 186 13.43 6.98 3.48
C SER A 186 13.74 5.52 3.77
N ARG A 187 13.86 4.72 2.72
CA ARG A 187 14.09 3.27 2.77
C ARG A 187 15.07 2.85 1.68
N LEU A 188 15.69 1.69 1.83
CA LEU A 188 16.57 1.07 0.84
C LEU A 188 16.22 -0.40 0.65
N CYS A 189 16.66 -0.98 -0.47
CA CYS A 189 16.42 -2.39 -0.79
C CYS A 189 17.63 -3.25 -0.43
N SER A 190 17.50 -3.98 0.67
CA SER A 190 18.54 -4.88 1.14
C SER A 190 18.34 -6.32 0.70
N PRO A 191 19.45 -7.05 0.47
CA PRO A 191 19.38 -8.45 0.09
C PRO A 191 18.81 -9.30 1.23
N CYS A 192 18.01 -10.31 0.88
CA CYS A 192 17.70 -11.36 1.84
C CYS A 192 18.97 -12.08 2.24
N ARG A 193 19.18 -12.25 3.55
CA ARG A 193 20.31 -12.99 4.10
C ARG A 193 20.14 -14.50 3.85
N PRO A 194 21.24 -15.28 3.83
CA PRO A 194 21.16 -16.74 3.85
C PRO A 194 20.22 -17.24 4.94
N GLY A 195 19.49 -18.32 4.64
CA GLY A 195 18.41 -18.86 5.46
C GLY A 195 17.06 -18.17 5.26
N THR A 196 17.01 -17.08 4.50
CA THR A 196 15.78 -16.36 4.18
C THR A 196 15.61 -16.15 2.68
N TYR A 197 14.39 -15.91 2.24
CA TYR A 197 14.06 -15.65 0.84
C TYR A 197 12.94 -14.61 0.71
N GLN A 198 12.81 -14.03 -0.48
CA GLN A 198 11.64 -13.23 -0.81
C GLN A 198 11.22 -13.46 -2.26
N LYS A 199 10.03 -14.03 -2.45
CA LYS A 199 9.49 -14.36 -3.78
C LYS A 199 8.86 -13.16 -4.50
N TYR A 200 8.35 -12.17 -3.77
CA TYR A 200 7.57 -11.07 -4.33
C TYR A 200 8.31 -9.74 -4.20
N SER A 201 8.17 -8.87 -5.20
CA SER A 201 8.64 -7.49 -5.12
C SER A 201 7.83 -6.68 -4.09
N GLY A 202 8.42 -5.60 -3.60
CA GLY A 202 7.74 -4.63 -2.75
C GLY A 202 7.49 -5.10 -1.32
N LYS A 203 8.24 -6.09 -0.84
CA LYS A 203 8.12 -6.59 0.54
C LYS A 203 9.10 -5.88 1.47
N SER A 204 8.72 -5.80 2.74
CA SER A 204 9.51 -5.17 3.82
C SER A 204 10.20 -6.18 4.73
N TYR A 205 10.14 -7.46 4.39
CA TYR A 205 10.79 -8.54 5.12
C TYR A 205 11.18 -9.68 4.18
N CYS A 206 12.14 -10.49 4.61
CA CYS A 206 12.43 -11.80 4.02
C CYS A 206 11.78 -12.89 4.88
N THR A 207 11.26 -13.92 4.21
CA THR A 207 10.64 -15.08 4.86
C THR A 207 11.73 -16.10 5.18
N GLU A 208 11.72 -16.69 6.36
CA GLU A 208 12.64 -17.79 6.69
C GLU A 208 12.35 -19.03 5.85
N CYS A 209 13.39 -19.78 5.50
CA CYS A 209 13.23 -21.11 4.95
C CYS A 209 12.53 -22.01 5.97
N SER A 210 11.47 -22.69 5.55
CA SER A 210 10.75 -23.64 6.38
C SER A 210 11.60 -24.89 6.66
N LEU A 211 11.13 -25.73 7.59
CA LEU A 211 11.70 -27.06 7.80
C LEU A 211 11.82 -27.82 6.48
N GLY A 212 12.85 -28.67 6.39
CA GLY A 212 13.18 -29.40 5.17
C GLY A 212 13.66 -28.52 4.01
N SER A 213 13.93 -27.24 4.25
CA SER A 213 14.47 -26.34 3.23
C SER A 213 15.54 -25.41 3.79
N TYR A 214 16.35 -24.87 2.90
CA TYR A 214 17.45 -23.98 3.25
C TYR A 214 17.72 -22.95 2.15
N SER A 215 18.51 -21.93 2.48
CA SER A 215 19.08 -21.01 1.50
C SER A 215 20.51 -20.68 1.91
N ASP A 216 21.48 -21.10 1.12
CA ASP A 216 22.91 -20.89 1.38
C ASP A 216 23.44 -19.56 0.80
N LEU A 217 22.70 -18.95 -0.12
CA LEU A 217 23.09 -17.73 -0.81
C LEU A 217 22.31 -16.51 -0.31
N PRO A 218 22.94 -15.31 -0.32
CA PRO A 218 22.20 -14.06 -0.23
C PRO A 218 21.33 -13.87 -1.49
N GLU A 219 20.33 -13.01 -1.40
CA GLU A 219 19.41 -12.71 -2.52
C GLU A 219 18.72 -13.96 -3.08
N ALA A 220 18.26 -14.84 -2.18
CA ALA A 220 17.40 -15.95 -2.57
C ALA A 220 15.95 -15.51 -2.82
N SER A 221 15.40 -15.94 -3.96
CA SER A 221 13.99 -15.78 -4.32
C SER A 221 13.10 -16.93 -3.84
N ALA A 222 13.71 -18.06 -3.47
CA ALA A 222 13.09 -19.27 -2.95
C ALA A 222 14.11 -20.07 -2.13
N CYS A 223 13.62 -20.91 -1.21
CA CYS A 223 14.46 -21.88 -0.52
C CYS A 223 14.59 -23.18 -1.31
N GLN A 224 15.72 -23.85 -1.16
CA GLN A 224 16.01 -25.16 -1.72
C GLN A 224 15.57 -26.25 -0.74
N HIS A 225 14.95 -27.32 -1.22
CA HIS A 225 14.64 -28.48 -0.39
C HIS A 225 15.89 -29.28 -0.05
N CYS A 226 15.92 -29.88 1.14
CA CYS A 226 16.93 -30.88 1.47
C CYS A 226 16.85 -32.05 0.48
N GLY A 227 17.98 -32.39 -0.14
CA GLY A 227 18.09 -33.57 -0.98
C GLY A 227 17.87 -34.87 -0.19
N ILE A 228 17.64 -35.96 -0.91
CA ILE A 228 17.53 -37.31 -0.34
C ILE A 228 18.78 -37.62 0.52
N GLY A 229 18.55 -38.22 1.70
CA GLY A 229 19.59 -38.50 2.69
C GLY A 229 19.94 -37.33 3.60
N ARG A 230 19.22 -36.20 3.48
CA ARG A 230 19.40 -35.00 4.30
C ARG A 230 18.07 -34.50 4.83
N TYR A 231 18.12 -33.84 5.97
CA TYR A 231 16.96 -33.22 6.62
C TYR A 231 17.32 -31.86 7.20
N GLN A 232 16.30 -31.05 7.50
CA GLN A 232 16.47 -29.80 8.25
C GLN A 232 15.29 -29.58 9.19
N ASN A 233 15.57 -29.60 10.49
CA ASN A 233 14.58 -29.53 11.55
C ASN A 233 14.43 -28.16 12.22
N LEU A 234 15.12 -27.14 11.71
CA LEU A 234 15.00 -25.75 12.13
C LEU A 234 14.66 -24.84 10.95
N SER A 235 13.92 -23.76 11.19
CA SER A 235 13.69 -22.72 10.18
C SER A 235 14.91 -21.83 10.02
N GLY A 236 14.97 -21.09 8.92
CA GLY A 236 15.98 -20.05 8.72
C GLY A 236 17.39 -20.57 8.46
N GLN A 237 17.53 -21.83 8.02
CA GLN A 237 18.84 -22.50 7.94
C GLN A 237 19.51 -22.34 6.57
N THR A 238 20.83 -22.40 6.59
CA THR A 238 21.68 -22.24 5.39
C THR A 238 22.13 -23.55 4.77
N GLY A 239 21.71 -24.69 5.33
CA GLY A 239 22.02 -26.00 4.80
C GLY A 239 21.20 -27.09 5.48
N CYS A 240 21.39 -28.34 5.04
CA CYS A 240 20.72 -29.51 5.62
C CYS A 240 21.71 -30.42 6.33
N LEU A 241 21.23 -31.06 7.39
CA LEU A 241 21.92 -32.10 8.15
C LEU A 241 21.87 -33.42 7.39
N LEU A 242 22.92 -34.23 7.51
CA LEU A 242 22.99 -35.58 6.92
C LEU A 242 22.29 -36.58 7.84
N CYS A 243 21.52 -37.51 7.28
CA CYS A 243 20.97 -38.64 8.04
C CYS A 243 22.06 -39.52 8.66
N GLU A 244 23.24 -39.59 8.05
CA GLU A 244 24.39 -40.30 8.60
C GLU A 244 24.89 -39.73 9.94
N ARG A 245 24.46 -38.52 10.34
CA ARG A 245 24.70 -37.99 11.69
C ARG A 245 23.83 -38.67 12.76
N VAL A 246 22.73 -39.30 12.37
CA VAL A 246 21.85 -40.07 13.27
C VAL A 246 22.44 -41.47 13.46
N ALA A 247 22.61 -42.22 12.37
CA ALA A 247 23.39 -43.46 12.35
C ALA A 247 23.93 -43.72 10.93
N ALA A 248 25.03 -44.47 10.83
CA ALA A 248 25.60 -44.84 9.54
C ALA A 248 24.59 -45.61 8.67
N LYS A 249 24.65 -45.40 7.34
CA LYS A 249 23.77 -46.03 6.33
C LYS A 249 22.29 -45.63 6.42
N MET A 250 21.95 -44.61 7.21
CA MET A 250 20.62 -44.00 7.18
C MET A 250 20.48 -43.01 6.02
N THR A 251 19.28 -42.96 5.45
CA THR A 251 18.89 -42.01 4.40
C THR A 251 17.43 -41.56 4.60
N THR A 252 16.95 -40.63 3.81
CA THR A 252 15.52 -40.36 3.64
C THR A 252 15.05 -40.91 2.30
N THR A 253 13.73 -41.02 2.09
CA THR A 253 13.14 -41.36 0.78
C THR A 253 12.45 -40.16 0.12
N ILE A 254 12.24 -39.08 0.87
CA ILE A 254 11.57 -37.86 0.42
C ILE A 254 12.54 -36.69 0.32
N LEU A 255 12.23 -35.77 -0.60
CA LEU A 255 12.83 -34.44 -0.63
C LEU A 255 12.24 -33.58 0.49
N GLY A 256 13.09 -32.74 1.07
CA GLY A 256 12.69 -31.79 2.09
C GLY A 256 12.33 -32.42 3.43
N ALA A 257 13.09 -33.44 3.84
CA ALA A 257 12.85 -34.10 5.10
C ALA A 257 12.97 -33.13 6.29
N THR A 258 12.00 -33.17 7.20
CA THR A 258 11.82 -32.14 8.24
C THR A 258 12.46 -32.50 9.58
N GLY A 259 12.96 -33.71 9.73
CA GLY A 259 13.51 -34.16 11.00
C GLY A 259 14.36 -35.43 10.91
N PRO A 260 15.15 -35.71 11.97
CA PRO A 260 15.94 -36.93 12.05
C PRO A 260 15.07 -38.20 12.13
N SER A 261 13.81 -38.09 12.56
CA SER A 261 12.85 -39.20 12.59
C SER A 261 12.43 -39.69 11.20
N GLU A 262 12.72 -38.93 10.15
CA GLU A 262 12.48 -39.33 8.77
C GLU A 262 13.72 -40.01 8.15
N CYS A 263 14.82 -40.13 8.91
CA CYS A 263 15.97 -40.92 8.55
C CYS A 263 15.76 -42.38 8.97
N GLY A 264 15.93 -43.29 8.02
CA GLY A 264 15.79 -44.72 8.23
C GLY A 264 16.85 -45.50 7.47
N CYS A 265 16.96 -46.79 7.74
CA CYS A 265 17.96 -47.64 7.11
C CYS A 265 17.75 -47.71 5.59
N ARG A 266 18.80 -47.40 4.81
CA ARG A 266 18.71 -47.47 3.35
C ARG A 266 18.44 -48.90 2.88
N LYS A 267 17.86 -49.06 1.69
CA LYS A 267 17.68 -50.38 1.05
C LYS A 267 19.01 -51.16 1.04
N GLY A 268 18.93 -52.47 1.32
CA GLY A 268 20.09 -53.35 1.52
C GLY A 268 20.60 -53.40 2.97
N THR A 269 19.95 -52.69 3.90
CA THR A 269 20.26 -52.72 5.33
C THR A 269 19.00 -52.89 6.18
N TYR A 270 19.14 -53.38 7.42
CA TYR A 270 18.07 -53.48 8.41
C TYR A 270 18.45 -52.78 9.71
N CYS A 271 17.45 -52.33 10.46
CA CYS A 271 17.62 -51.62 11.73
C CYS A 271 17.71 -52.63 12.90
N THR A 272 18.80 -52.57 13.67
CA THR A 272 18.95 -53.38 14.87
C THR A 272 18.15 -52.82 16.04
N LEU A 273 17.96 -53.62 17.10
CA LEU A 273 17.37 -53.16 18.37
C LEU A 273 18.14 -51.99 19.02
N LYS A 274 19.38 -51.73 18.59
CA LYS A 274 20.20 -50.60 19.06
C LYS A 274 20.02 -49.33 18.22
N GLY A 275 19.15 -49.36 17.20
CA GLY A 275 18.91 -48.23 16.29
C GLY A 275 20.02 -48.01 15.26
N THR A 276 20.82 -49.04 14.96
CA THR A 276 21.89 -48.98 13.94
C THR A 276 21.51 -49.77 12.70
N CYS A 277 22.01 -49.36 11.53
CA CYS A 277 21.77 -50.07 10.27
C CYS A 277 22.89 -51.07 9.95
N GLU A 278 22.55 -52.34 9.84
CA GLU A 278 23.48 -53.42 9.45
C GLU A 278 23.20 -53.87 8.02
N ASP A 279 24.25 -54.27 7.29
CA ASP A 279 24.08 -54.82 5.94
C ASP A 279 23.46 -56.20 6.03
N CYS A 280 22.63 -56.54 5.04
CA CYS A 280 22.02 -57.85 4.96
C CYS A 280 23.05 -58.84 4.43
N GLY A 281 23.34 -59.86 5.24
CA GLY A 281 24.34 -60.88 4.96
C GLY A 281 23.86 -61.94 3.98
N GLU A 282 24.67 -62.99 3.81
CA GLU A 282 24.31 -64.11 2.95
C GLU A 282 23.03 -64.81 3.46
N GLY A 283 22.09 -65.07 2.55
CA GLY A 283 20.78 -65.64 2.89
C GLY A 283 19.76 -64.65 3.47
N GLN A 284 20.08 -63.35 3.49
CA GLN A 284 19.19 -62.28 3.96
C GLN A 284 18.75 -61.34 2.83
N ALA A 285 17.49 -60.93 2.83
CA ALA A 285 16.88 -60.01 1.87
C ALA A 285 16.36 -58.73 2.56
N CYS A 286 16.72 -57.58 1.99
CA CYS A 286 16.40 -56.25 2.52
C CYS A 286 15.98 -55.28 1.41
N ASP A 287 14.79 -55.52 0.87
CA ASP A 287 14.28 -54.85 -0.33
C ASP A 287 13.59 -53.50 -0.11
N SER A 288 13.31 -53.16 1.15
CA SER A 288 12.55 -51.98 1.56
C SER A 288 13.37 -51.02 2.42
N PHE A 289 12.95 -49.76 2.44
CA PHE A 289 13.47 -48.74 3.33
C PHE A 289 13.07 -49.03 4.79
N ASP A 290 13.99 -48.76 5.71
CA ASP A 290 13.82 -48.83 7.17
C ASP A 290 13.26 -50.16 7.68
N MET A 291 13.87 -51.25 7.20
CA MET A 291 13.42 -52.60 7.52
C MET A 291 13.83 -53.00 8.95
N PRO A 292 12.93 -53.51 9.82
CA PRO A 292 13.26 -53.82 11.22
C PRO A 292 14.04 -55.13 11.43
N PHE A 293 14.04 -56.02 10.44
CA PHE A 293 14.81 -57.25 10.41
C PHE A 293 14.91 -57.74 8.95
N PRO A 294 15.97 -58.49 8.60
CA PRO A 294 16.11 -59.06 7.26
C PRO A 294 15.15 -60.24 7.07
N TRP A 295 14.72 -60.44 5.83
CA TRP A 295 13.90 -61.58 5.43
C TRP A 295 14.82 -62.72 5.02
N GLN A 296 14.37 -63.95 5.14
CA GLN A 296 15.09 -65.08 4.58
C GLN A 296 15.02 -65.02 3.05
N SER A 297 16.18 -64.97 2.40
CA SER A 297 16.26 -65.03 0.94
C SER A 297 15.78 -66.37 0.42
N GLU A 298 15.11 -66.36 -0.73
CA GLU A 298 14.62 -67.58 -1.39
C GLU A 298 15.79 -68.56 -1.66
N GLY A 299 15.62 -69.84 -1.31
CA GLY A 299 16.64 -70.88 -1.47
C GLY A 299 17.60 -71.09 -0.30
N TYR A 300 17.55 -70.27 0.76
CA TYR A 300 18.31 -70.48 2.00
C TYR A 300 17.43 -71.17 3.06
N PHE A 301 18.01 -71.93 4.01
CA PHE A 301 17.28 -72.57 5.13
C PHE A 301 17.90 -72.15 6.47
N VAL A 302 17.08 -71.74 7.45
CA VAL A 302 17.55 -71.43 8.81
C VAL A 302 17.85 -72.75 9.53
N GLN A 303 19.12 -73.02 9.80
CA GLN A 303 19.52 -74.15 10.63
C GLN A 303 19.43 -73.73 12.10
N ASN A 304 18.31 -74.04 12.77
CA ASN A 304 18.18 -73.82 14.21
C ASN A 304 19.13 -74.77 14.94
N VAL A 305 20.20 -74.22 15.53
CA VAL A 305 21.15 -74.94 16.39
C VAL A 305 20.73 -74.81 17.85
#